data_AF-A0A660MB47-F1
#
_entry.id   AF-A0A660MB47-F1
#
_cell.length_a   1.000
_cell.length_b   1.000
_cell.length_c   1.000
_cell.angle_alpha   90.00
_cell.angle_beta   90.00
_cell.angle_gamma   90.00
#
_symmetry.space_group_name_H-M   'P 1'
#
loop_
_entity.id
_entity.type
_entity.pdbx_description
1 polymer ?
#
loop_
_entity_poly.entity_id
_entity_poly.type
_entity_poly.pdbx_seq_one_letter_code
_entity_poly.pdbx_strand_id
1 'polypeptide(L)'
;MAGSVLEPKEILEYSAHKGTAKAENRADRLAVLGFLGGAFISVGYLAYVRIVAAMPHELAGLGKLLGAAVFPVGLVCILLGGGELITGNMMALPVAWLKRRISLRQWARNWAIVTATNVLGAFFVAWFFGHYVGLTEGAVFAETLEVAQGKVNASFGQAVVSGIGCNWLVCMGLWLCYGADTFSGKILGTWFPVMV
;
A
#
# COMPACT_ATOMS: atom_id res chain seq x y z
N MET A 1 -6.96 -9.96 -27.53
CA MET A 1 -7.55 -8.63 -27.76
C MET A 1 -7.07 -7.75 -26.61
N ALA A 2 -6.19 -6.78 -26.87
CA ALA A 2 -5.80 -5.79 -25.86
C ALA A 2 -7.04 -4.92 -25.59
N GLY A 3 -7.45 -4.79 -24.33
CA GLY A 3 -8.54 -3.89 -23.95
C GLY A 3 -8.10 -2.45 -24.18
N SER A 4 -8.97 -1.54 -24.54
CA SER A 4 -8.59 -0.13 -24.62
C SER A 4 -8.18 0.40 -23.24
N VAL A 5 -7.14 1.24 -23.18
CA VAL A 5 -6.81 2.05 -22.00
C VAL A 5 -8.02 2.90 -21.64
N LEU A 6 -8.39 2.95 -20.36
CA LEU A 6 -9.58 3.67 -19.91
C LEU A 6 -9.34 5.17 -19.83
N GLU A 7 -10.32 5.96 -20.27
CA GLU A 7 -10.36 7.40 -20.05
C GLU A 7 -10.67 7.72 -18.57
N PRO A 8 -10.33 8.92 -18.07
CA PRO A 8 -10.57 9.29 -16.67
C PRO A 8 -12.01 9.10 -16.18
N LYS A 9 -13.01 9.30 -17.05
CA LYS A 9 -14.43 9.07 -16.70
C LYS A 9 -14.73 7.58 -16.48
N GLU A 10 -14.12 6.72 -17.28
CA GLU A 10 -14.26 5.27 -17.18
C GLU A 10 -13.50 4.74 -15.96
N ILE A 11 -12.33 5.29 -15.64
CA ILE A 11 -11.59 4.96 -14.42
C ILE A 11 -12.40 5.33 -13.16
N LEU A 12 -13.08 6.48 -13.17
CA LEU A 12 -13.96 6.88 -12.07
C LEU A 12 -15.09 5.87 -11.85
N GLU A 13 -15.73 5.44 -12.94
CA GLU A 13 -16.82 4.47 -12.90
C GLU A 13 -16.33 3.08 -12.47
N TYR A 14 -15.17 2.65 -12.96
CA TYR A 14 -14.50 1.43 -12.53
C TYR A 14 -14.13 1.47 -11.04
N SER A 15 -13.62 2.60 -10.56
CA SER A 15 -13.29 2.82 -9.15
C SER A 15 -14.54 2.73 -8.26
N ALA A 16 -15.68 3.29 -8.72
CA ALA A 16 -16.96 3.15 -8.04
C ALA A 16 -17.40 1.68 -7.97
N HIS A 17 -17.29 0.93 -9.08
CA HIS A 17 -17.63 -0.49 -9.10
C HIS A 17 -16.74 -1.30 -8.14
N LYS A 18 -15.42 -1.07 -8.15
CA LYS A 18 -14.48 -1.69 -7.20
C LYS A 18 -14.84 -1.35 -5.76
N GLY A 19 -15.16 -0.09 -5.47
CA GLY A 19 -15.59 0.35 -4.15
C GLY A 19 -16.85 -0.36 -3.66
N THR A 20 -17.87 -0.50 -4.51
CA THR A 20 -19.09 -1.26 -4.19
C THR A 20 -18.77 -2.73 -3.88
N ALA A 21 -18.01 -3.41 -4.75
CA ALA A 21 -17.67 -4.81 -4.55
C ALA A 21 -16.89 -5.05 -3.24
N LYS A 22 -15.98 -4.13 -2.89
CA LYS A 22 -15.23 -4.17 -1.62
C LYS A 22 -16.12 -3.96 -0.39
N ALA A 23 -17.10 -3.07 -0.48
CA ALA A 23 -18.02 -2.76 0.60
C ALA A 23 -19.06 -3.87 0.84
N GLU A 24 -19.43 -4.62 -0.19
CA GLU A 24 -20.37 -5.74 -0.12
C GLU A 24 -19.71 -7.06 0.29
N ASN A 25 -18.38 -7.12 0.25
CA ASN A 25 -17.63 -8.32 0.57
C ASN A 25 -17.83 -8.77 2.03
N ARG A 26 -17.85 -10.08 2.25
CA ARG A 26 -18.05 -10.66 3.59
C ARG A 26 -16.88 -10.30 4.51
N ALA A 27 -17.18 -10.16 5.80
CA ALA A 27 -16.22 -9.72 6.81
C ALA A 27 -15.01 -10.66 6.95
N ASP A 28 -15.23 -11.97 6.88
CA ASP A 28 -14.19 -13.01 6.88
C ASP A 28 -13.24 -12.85 5.69
N ARG A 29 -13.78 -12.66 4.50
CA ARG A 29 -12.97 -12.43 3.30
C ARG A 29 -12.20 -11.11 3.37
N LEU A 30 -12.82 -10.03 3.85
CA LEU A 30 -12.13 -8.76 4.09
C LEU A 30 -10.99 -8.92 5.10
N ALA A 31 -11.19 -9.70 6.15
CA ALA A 31 -10.16 -9.94 7.16
C ALA A 31 -8.95 -10.71 6.59
N VAL A 32 -9.18 -11.77 5.83
CA VAL A 32 -8.09 -12.54 5.18
C VAL A 32 -7.35 -11.69 4.16
N LEU A 33 -8.07 -11.01 3.27
CA LEU A 33 -7.46 -10.18 2.24
C LEU A 33 -6.77 -8.95 2.83
N GLY A 34 -7.29 -8.41 3.93
CA GLY A 34 -6.67 -7.33 4.69
C GLY A 34 -5.39 -7.78 5.39
N PHE A 35 -5.39 -8.97 6.00
CA PHE A 35 -4.17 -9.55 6.55
C PHE A 35 -3.08 -9.70 5.48
N LEU A 36 -3.42 -10.26 4.32
CA LEU A 36 -2.49 -10.38 3.19
C LEU A 36 -2.03 -9.02 2.67
N GLY A 37 -2.92 -8.03 2.61
CA GLY A 37 -2.57 -6.66 2.23
C GLY A 37 -1.52 -6.03 3.16
N GLY A 38 -1.70 -6.21 4.47
CA GLY A 38 -0.72 -5.78 5.48
C GLY A 38 0.62 -6.52 5.34
N ALA A 39 0.58 -7.83 5.15
CA ALA A 39 1.80 -8.62 4.99
C ALA A 39 2.58 -8.22 3.73
N PHE A 40 1.92 -8.09 2.57
CA PHE A 40 2.61 -7.76 1.32
C PHE A 40 3.24 -6.37 1.34
N ILE A 41 2.55 -5.36 1.89
CA ILE A 41 3.15 -4.01 1.98
C ILE A 41 4.33 -4.00 2.95
N SER A 42 4.27 -4.77 4.05
CA SER A 42 5.38 -4.92 4.99
C SER A 42 6.56 -5.67 4.39
N VAL A 43 6.36 -6.66 3.53
CA VAL A 43 7.44 -7.31 2.77
C VAL A 43 8.15 -6.32 1.85
N GLY A 44 7.39 -5.47 1.15
CA GLY A 44 7.97 -4.38 0.35
C GLY A 44 8.82 -3.43 1.21
N TYR A 45 8.33 -3.07 2.40
CA TYR A 45 9.08 -2.23 3.33
C TYR A 45 10.32 -2.90 3.90
N LEU A 46 10.24 -4.20 4.19
CA LEU A 46 11.39 -5.00 4.63
C LEU A 46 12.50 -5.01 3.57
N ALA A 47 12.13 -5.15 2.28
CA ALA A 47 13.09 -5.05 1.19
C ALA A 47 13.74 -3.66 1.11
N TYR A 48 12.96 -2.58 1.27
CA TYR A 48 13.47 -1.21 1.35
C TYR A 48 14.56 -1.08 2.43
N VAL A 49 14.23 -1.46 3.68
CA VAL A 49 15.13 -1.28 4.82
C VAL A 49 16.43 -2.07 4.62
N ARG A 50 16.32 -3.30 4.09
CA ARG A 50 17.49 -4.13 3.82
C ARG A 50 18.42 -3.57 2.74
N ILE A 51 17.85 -2.98 1.68
CA ILE A 51 18.66 -2.36 0.63
C ILE A 51 19.37 -1.14 1.19
N VAL A 52 18.66 -0.28 1.93
CA VAL A 52 19.27 0.92 2.52
C VAL A 52 20.38 0.55 3.50
N ALA A 53 20.14 -0.41 4.39
CA ALA A 53 21.13 -0.85 5.38
C ALA A 53 22.37 -1.53 4.77
N ALA A 54 22.25 -2.12 3.57
CA ALA A 54 23.37 -2.77 2.89
C ALA A 54 24.30 -1.77 2.18
N MET A 55 23.88 -0.51 2.02
CA MET A 55 24.64 0.48 1.27
C MET A 55 25.64 1.23 2.16
N PRO A 56 26.86 1.51 1.65
CA PRO A 56 27.80 2.38 2.34
C PRO A 56 27.22 3.78 2.57
N HIS A 57 27.62 4.43 3.66
CA HIS A 57 27.14 5.78 4.01
C HIS A 57 27.39 6.82 2.91
N GLU A 58 28.50 6.72 2.18
CA GLU A 58 28.82 7.58 1.03
C GLU A 58 27.79 7.47 -0.11
N LEU A 59 27.08 6.34 -0.20
CA LEU A 59 26.07 6.03 -1.21
C LEU A 59 24.65 6.02 -0.62
N ALA A 60 24.43 6.63 0.55
CA ALA A 60 23.13 6.62 1.22
C ALA A 60 21.98 7.13 0.34
N GLY A 61 22.23 8.15 -0.50
CA GLY A 61 21.25 8.66 -1.45
C GLY A 61 20.83 7.62 -2.50
N LEU A 62 21.79 6.88 -3.03
CA LEU A 62 21.53 5.78 -3.98
C LEU A 62 20.82 4.62 -3.28
N GLY A 63 21.18 4.29 -2.03
CA GLY A 63 20.50 3.27 -1.24
C GLY A 63 19.02 3.57 -1.02
N LYS A 64 18.69 4.82 -0.69
CA LYS A 64 17.29 5.27 -0.57
C LYS A 64 16.54 5.15 -1.90
N LEU A 65 17.15 5.56 -3.01
CA LEU A 65 16.55 5.42 -4.34
C LEU A 65 16.29 3.96 -4.71
N LEU A 66 17.27 3.07 -4.50
CA LEU A 66 17.13 1.63 -4.81
C LEU A 66 16.11 0.95 -3.90
N GLY A 67 16.13 1.28 -2.60
CA GLY A 67 15.12 0.79 -1.66
C GLY A 67 13.72 1.24 -2.08
N ALA A 68 13.56 2.53 -2.41
CA ALA A 68 12.29 3.09 -2.86
C ALA A 68 11.84 2.49 -4.19
N ALA A 69 12.77 2.13 -5.09
CA ALA A 69 12.46 1.43 -6.32
C ALA A 69 11.90 0.02 -6.05
N VAL A 70 12.35 -0.69 -5.02
CA VAL A 70 11.86 -2.06 -4.73
C VAL A 70 10.58 -2.08 -3.88
N PHE A 71 10.33 -1.04 -3.07
CA PHE A 71 9.14 -0.94 -2.22
C PHE A 71 7.78 -1.19 -2.93
N PRO A 72 7.53 -0.64 -4.15
CA PRO A 72 6.26 -0.82 -4.87
C PRO A 72 5.88 -2.27 -5.16
N VAL A 73 6.81 -3.22 -5.13
CA VAL A 73 6.52 -4.66 -5.33
C VAL A 73 5.42 -5.13 -4.39
N GLY A 74 5.43 -4.69 -3.13
CA GLY A 74 4.38 -5.03 -2.16
C GLY A 74 2.99 -4.59 -2.62
N LEU A 75 2.86 -3.36 -3.13
CA LEU A 75 1.59 -2.84 -3.63
C LEU A 75 1.16 -3.51 -4.94
N VAL A 76 2.10 -3.81 -5.84
CA VAL A 76 1.83 -4.55 -7.08
C VAL A 76 1.24 -5.93 -6.77
N CYS A 77 1.80 -6.66 -5.79
CA CYS A 77 1.25 -7.93 -5.33
C CYS A 77 -0.18 -7.78 -4.78
N ILE A 78 -0.48 -6.68 -4.08
CA ILE A 78 -1.82 -6.42 -3.55
C ILE A 78 -2.81 -6.17 -4.70
N LEU A 79 -2.46 -5.28 -5.64
CA LEU A 79 -3.38 -4.88 -6.72
C LEU A 79 -3.64 -5.99 -7.74
N LEU A 80 -2.62 -6.78 -8.07
CA LEU A 80 -2.73 -7.87 -9.05
C LEU A 80 -3.13 -9.20 -8.40
N GLY A 81 -2.66 -9.47 -7.17
CA GLY A 81 -2.96 -10.69 -6.42
C GLY A 81 -4.29 -10.65 -5.65
N GLY A 82 -4.91 -9.47 -5.52
CA GLY A 82 -6.26 -9.33 -4.97
C GLY A 82 -6.35 -9.12 -3.46
N GLY A 83 -5.34 -8.49 -2.84
CA GLY A 83 -5.37 -8.09 -1.44
C GLY A 83 -6.25 -6.86 -1.16
N GLU A 84 -6.56 -6.63 0.12
CA GLU A 84 -7.24 -5.42 0.59
C GLU A 84 -6.26 -4.55 1.36
N LEU A 85 -6.05 -3.32 0.88
CA LEU A 85 -5.20 -2.34 1.55
C LEU A 85 -6.03 -1.10 1.87
N ILE A 86 -5.95 -0.65 3.12
CA ILE A 86 -6.79 0.44 3.60
C ILE A 86 -6.60 1.73 2.80
N THR A 87 -5.37 2.10 2.47
CA THR A 87 -5.04 3.32 1.70
C THR A 87 -5.69 3.32 0.32
N GLY A 88 -5.73 2.18 -0.36
CA GLY A 88 -6.46 2.04 -1.62
C GLY A 88 -7.98 2.13 -1.44
N ASN A 89 -8.49 1.56 -0.35
CA ASN A 89 -9.91 1.64 0.00
C ASN A 89 -10.33 3.06 0.42
N MET A 90 -9.38 3.90 0.85
CA MET A 90 -9.60 5.34 1.10
C MET A 90 -9.87 6.14 -0.18
N MET A 91 -9.70 5.57 -1.38
CA MET A 91 -10.18 6.13 -2.64
C MET A 91 -11.47 5.47 -3.12
N ALA A 92 -11.45 4.13 -3.24
CA ALA A 92 -12.52 3.40 -3.92
C ALA A 92 -13.89 3.50 -3.21
N LEU A 93 -13.90 3.41 -1.87
CA LEU A 93 -15.14 3.44 -1.09
C LEU A 93 -15.81 4.83 -1.09
N PRO A 94 -15.09 5.94 -0.85
CA PRO A 94 -15.68 7.27 -1.01
C PRO A 94 -16.29 7.51 -2.38
N VAL A 95 -15.64 7.07 -3.46
CA VAL A 95 -16.18 7.20 -4.83
C VAL A 95 -17.49 6.43 -4.96
N ALA A 96 -17.56 5.19 -4.46
CA ALA A 96 -18.79 4.39 -4.48
C ALA A 96 -19.90 5.01 -3.61
N TRP A 97 -19.55 5.62 -2.48
CA TRP A 97 -20.49 6.28 -1.58
C TRP A 97 -21.04 7.58 -2.18
N LEU A 98 -20.20 8.41 -2.80
CA LEU A 98 -20.62 9.62 -3.51
C LEU A 98 -21.55 9.28 -4.70
N LYS A 99 -21.36 8.11 -5.31
CA LYS A 99 -22.27 7.54 -6.33
C LYS A 99 -23.52 6.88 -5.73
N ARG A 100 -23.71 6.94 -4.41
CA ARG A 100 -24.83 6.37 -3.65
C ARG A 100 -24.99 4.85 -3.79
N ARG A 101 -23.90 4.13 -4.06
CA ARG A 101 -23.91 2.66 -4.23
C ARG A 101 -23.71 1.89 -2.93
N ILE A 102 -23.21 2.55 -1.89
CA ILE A 102 -22.92 1.93 -0.58
C ILE A 102 -23.42 2.83 0.54
N SER A 103 -23.75 2.22 1.67
CA SER A 103 -24.09 2.94 2.91
C SER A 103 -22.84 3.35 3.69
N LEU A 104 -22.98 4.37 4.53
CA LEU A 104 -21.91 4.79 5.45
C LEU A 104 -21.50 3.66 6.41
N ARG A 105 -22.45 2.78 6.78
CA ARG A 105 -22.17 1.59 7.59
C ARG A 105 -21.26 0.59 6.87
N GLN A 106 -21.50 0.32 5.59
CA GLN A 106 -20.63 -0.57 4.80
C GLN A 106 -19.23 0.02 4.64
N TRP A 107 -19.14 1.34 4.43
CA TRP A 107 -17.86 2.04 4.39
C TRP A 107 -17.10 1.87 5.71
N ALA A 108 -17.68 2.29 6.84
CA ALA A 108 -17.02 2.23 8.13
C ALA A 108 -16.63 0.80 8.52
N ARG A 109 -17.48 -0.20 8.22
CA ARG A 109 -17.18 -1.62 8.43
C ARG A 109 -15.93 -2.06 7.68
N ASN A 110 -15.85 -1.75 6.39
CA ASN A 110 -14.70 -2.13 5.57
C ASN A 110 -13.42 -1.50 6.10
N TRP A 111 -13.43 -0.18 6.35
CA TRP A 111 -12.25 0.51 6.87
C TRP A 111 -11.79 -0.06 8.21
N ALA A 112 -12.71 -0.30 9.14
CA ALA A 112 -12.35 -0.87 10.44
C ALA A 112 -11.70 -2.26 10.32
N ILE A 113 -12.32 -3.17 9.55
CA ILE A 113 -11.80 -4.54 9.38
C ILE A 113 -10.45 -4.54 8.65
N VAL A 114 -10.36 -3.82 7.52
CA VAL A 114 -9.15 -3.82 6.69
C VAL A 114 -8.00 -3.13 7.43
N THR A 115 -8.26 -2.04 8.17
CA THR A 115 -7.21 -1.39 8.99
C THR A 115 -6.69 -2.33 10.06
N ALA A 116 -7.58 -2.95 10.84
CA ALA A 116 -7.18 -3.86 11.91
C ALA A 116 -6.37 -5.05 11.37
N THR A 117 -6.83 -5.65 10.28
CA THR A 117 -6.15 -6.81 9.68
C THR A 117 -4.88 -6.45 8.92
N ASN A 118 -4.78 -5.27 8.29
CA ASN A 118 -3.52 -4.76 7.74
C ASN A 118 -2.47 -4.62 8.84
N VAL A 119 -2.83 -4.07 10.01
CA VAL A 119 -1.92 -3.95 11.16
C VAL A 119 -1.48 -5.33 11.66
N LEU A 120 -2.40 -6.30 11.76
CA LEU A 120 -2.06 -7.67 12.14
C LEU A 120 -1.11 -8.34 11.14
N GLY A 121 -1.33 -8.14 9.83
CA GLY A 121 -0.43 -8.62 8.78
C GLY A 121 0.96 -7.99 8.87
N ALA A 122 1.02 -6.70 9.18
CA ALA A 122 2.28 -5.99 9.37
C ALA A 122 3.05 -6.51 10.60
N PHE A 123 2.38 -6.71 11.73
CA PHE A 123 3.00 -7.31 12.91
C PHE A 123 3.46 -8.74 12.67
N PHE A 124 2.69 -9.52 11.92
CA PHE A 124 3.12 -10.86 11.51
C PHE A 124 4.45 -10.81 10.76
N VAL A 125 4.59 -9.92 9.76
CA VAL A 125 5.86 -9.80 9.02
C VAL A 125 6.98 -9.27 9.90
N ALA A 126 6.73 -8.23 10.71
CA ALA A 126 7.73 -7.67 11.61
C ALA A 126 8.26 -8.71 12.60
N TRP A 127 7.39 -9.54 13.18
CA TRP A 127 7.79 -10.57 14.14
C TRP A 127 8.47 -11.76 13.46
N PHE A 128 7.78 -12.43 12.51
CA PHE A 128 8.30 -13.68 11.96
C PHE A 128 9.48 -13.46 11.01
N PHE A 129 9.41 -12.46 10.15
CA PHE A 129 10.47 -12.20 9.16
C PHE A 129 11.50 -11.22 9.69
N GLY A 130 11.06 -10.13 10.33
CA GLY A 130 11.98 -9.15 10.92
C GLY A 130 12.79 -9.73 12.07
N HIS A 131 12.12 -10.15 13.14
CA HIS A 131 12.77 -10.60 14.38
C HIS A 131 13.18 -12.08 14.37
N TYR A 132 12.23 -13.01 14.19
CA TYR A 132 12.49 -14.46 14.35
C TYR A 132 13.47 -15.01 13.30
N VAL A 133 13.28 -14.67 12.01
CA VAL A 133 14.26 -14.98 10.95
C VAL A 133 15.47 -14.04 11.02
N GLY A 134 15.34 -12.87 11.65
CA GLY A 134 16.43 -11.92 11.85
C GLY A 134 16.70 -11.02 10.65
N LEU A 135 15.73 -10.78 9.76
CA LEU A 135 15.94 -9.96 8.57
C LEU A 135 16.10 -8.46 8.87
N THR A 136 15.73 -8.01 10.07
CA THR A 136 15.96 -6.64 10.57
C THR A 136 16.95 -6.59 11.73
N GLU A 137 17.67 -7.67 12.01
CA GLU A 137 18.62 -7.78 13.12
C GLU A 137 20.06 -7.48 12.67
N GLY A 138 20.98 -7.37 13.64
CA GLY A 138 22.40 -7.16 13.37
C GLY A 138 22.68 -5.83 12.66
N ALA A 139 23.39 -5.87 11.53
CA ALA A 139 23.77 -4.66 10.78
C ALA A 139 22.55 -3.85 10.26
N VAL A 140 21.41 -4.50 10.05
CA VAL A 140 20.17 -3.86 9.55
C VAL A 140 19.39 -3.16 10.68
N PHE A 141 19.66 -3.53 11.94
CA PHE A 141 18.91 -3.04 13.08
C PHE A 141 19.06 -1.53 13.30
N ALA A 142 20.27 -0.99 13.08
CA ALA A 142 20.54 0.45 13.23
C ALA A 142 19.67 1.30 12.29
N GLU A 143 19.59 0.92 11.01
CA GLU A 143 18.73 1.59 10.02
C GLU A 143 17.25 1.43 10.39
N THR A 144 16.84 0.24 10.81
CA THR A 144 15.45 -0.02 11.25
C THR A 144 15.06 0.89 12.41
N LEU A 145 15.97 1.06 13.38
CA LEU A 145 15.77 1.91 14.54
C LEU A 145 15.74 3.40 14.16
N GLU A 146 16.66 3.86 13.31
CA GLU A 146 16.71 5.26 12.84
C GLU A 146 15.40 5.64 12.13
N VAL A 147 14.93 4.79 11.22
CA VAL A 147 13.68 4.98 10.50
C VAL A 147 12.47 5.00 11.45
N ALA A 148 12.45 4.11 12.45
CA ALA A 148 11.39 4.09 13.46
C ALA A 148 11.42 5.37 14.32
N GLN A 149 12.59 5.80 14.77
CA GLN A 149 12.78 7.04 15.55
C GLN A 149 12.32 8.27 14.78
N GLY A 150 12.67 8.37 13.49
CA GLY A 150 12.21 9.47 12.63
C GLY A 150 10.68 9.56 12.53
N LYS A 151 9.99 8.42 12.55
CA LYS A 151 8.51 8.37 12.50
C LYS A 151 7.86 8.73 13.84
N VAL A 152 8.37 8.21 14.96
CA VAL A 152 7.76 8.48 16.28
C VAL A 152 8.05 9.89 16.80
N ASN A 153 9.11 10.52 16.33
CA ASN A 153 9.49 11.88 16.71
C ASN A 153 8.88 12.96 15.80
N ALA A 154 8.15 12.59 14.74
CA ALA A 154 7.48 13.54 13.86
C ALA A 154 6.36 14.26 14.62
N SER A 155 6.27 15.59 14.46
CA SER A 155 5.14 16.34 15.02
C SER A 155 3.83 15.93 14.35
N PHE A 156 2.71 16.12 15.04
CA PHE A 156 1.38 15.80 14.50
C PHE A 156 1.11 16.48 13.15
N GLY A 157 1.46 17.77 13.00
CA GLY A 157 1.28 18.51 11.75
C GLY A 157 2.11 17.93 10.59
N GLN A 158 3.37 17.58 10.85
CA GLN A 158 4.23 16.94 9.86
C GLN A 158 3.68 15.56 9.44
N ALA A 159 3.23 14.75 10.40
CA ALA A 159 2.66 13.44 10.15
C ALA A 159 1.37 13.53 9.30
N VAL A 160 0.50 14.49 9.58
CA VAL A 160 -0.74 14.70 8.82
C VAL A 160 -0.44 15.10 7.37
N VAL A 161 0.41 16.10 7.15
CA VAL A 161 0.75 16.57 5.80
C VAL A 161 1.46 15.47 5.01
N SER A 162 2.40 14.75 5.63
CA SER A 162 3.06 13.60 5.02
C SER A 162 2.08 12.49 4.66
N GLY A 163 1.11 12.19 5.53
CA GLY A 163 0.07 11.21 5.27
C GLY A 163 -0.83 11.57 4.09
N ILE A 164 -1.19 12.85 3.93
CA ILE A 164 -1.95 13.34 2.77
C ILE A 164 -1.15 13.12 1.48
N GLY A 165 0.11 13.54 1.45
CA GLY A 165 0.98 13.38 0.28
C GLY A 165 1.18 11.91 -0.09
N CYS A 166 1.48 11.07 0.90
CA CYS A 166 1.63 9.62 0.73
C CYS A 166 0.37 9.00 0.13
N ASN A 167 -0.80 9.27 0.70
CA ASN A 167 -2.02 8.64 0.22
C ASN A 167 -2.47 9.18 -1.14
N TRP A 168 -2.14 10.42 -1.49
CA TRP A 168 -2.35 10.93 -2.85
C TRP A 168 -1.59 10.07 -3.88
N LEU A 169 -0.30 9.85 -3.66
CA LEU A 169 0.52 9.04 -4.56
C LEU A 169 0.06 7.59 -4.64
N VAL A 170 -0.32 6.98 -3.51
CA VAL A 170 -0.91 5.63 -3.50
C VAL A 170 -2.19 5.58 -4.32
N CYS A 171 -3.11 6.52 -4.11
CA CYS A 171 -4.36 6.60 -4.87
C CYS A 171 -4.11 6.83 -6.36
N MET A 172 -3.08 7.60 -6.71
CA MET A 172 -2.67 7.81 -8.09
C MET A 172 -2.14 6.53 -8.73
N GLY A 173 -1.34 5.75 -8.01
CA GLY A 173 -0.91 4.43 -8.45
C GLY A 173 -2.10 3.49 -8.74
N LEU A 174 -3.11 3.49 -7.86
CA LEU A 174 -4.35 2.74 -8.09
C LEU A 174 -5.13 3.25 -9.30
N TRP A 175 -5.25 4.57 -9.46
CA TRP A 175 -5.96 5.19 -10.57
C TRP A 175 -5.34 4.80 -11.92
N LEU A 176 -4.01 4.90 -12.05
CA LEU A 176 -3.27 4.50 -13.24
C LEU A 176 -3.36 2.99 -13.48
N CYS A 177 -3.29 2.18 -12.42
CA CYS A 177 -3.49 0.73 -12.50
C CYS A 177 -4.88 0.35 -13.01
N TYR A 178 -5.93 1.06 -12.59
CA TYR A 178 -7.28 0.83 -13.08
C TYR A 178 -7.45 1.25 -14.54
N GLY A 179 -6.71 2.27 -14.99
CA GLY A 179 -6.72 2.74 -16.38
C GLY A 179 -6.00 1.82 -17.37
N ALA A 180 -5.05 1.01 -16.90
CA ALA A 180 -4.26 0.14 -17.76
C ALA A 180 -4.96 -1.19 -18.10
N ASP A 181 -4.80 -1.63 -19.34
CA ASP A 181 -5.35 -2.88 -19.90
C ASP A 181 -4.37 -4.07 -19.82
N THR A 182 -3.07 -3.78 -19.83
CA THR A 182 -1.99 -4.78 -19.74
C THR A 182 -1.45 -4.95 -18.33
N PHE A 183 -0.98 -6.15 -18.00
CA PHE A 183 -0.28 -6.40 -16.72
C PHE A 183 0.93 -5.47 -16.53
N SER A 184 1.76 -5.31 -17.56
CA SER A 184 2.92 -4.41 -17.51
C SER A 184 2.52 -2.96 -17.27
N GLY A 185 1.46 -2.47 -17.94
CA GLY A 185 0.93 -1.11 -17.71
C GLY A 185 0.44 -0.91 -16.27
N LYS A 186 -0.20 -1.91 -15.69
CA LYS A 186 -0.64 -1.88 -14.28
C LYS A 186 0.54 -1.81 -13.31
N ILE A 187 1.59 -2.58 -13.56
CA ILE A 187 2.82 -2.56 -12.77
C ILE A 187 3.45 -1.17 -12.85
N LEU A 188 3.74 -0.68 -14.06
CA LEU A 188 4.42 0.61 -14.25
C LEU A 188 3.60 1.80 -13.73
N GLY A 189 2.28 1.80 -13.97
CA GLY A 189 1.38 2.85 -13.48
C GLY A 189 1.28 2.90 -11.95
N THR A 190 1.44 1.76 -11.28
CA THR A 190 1.51 1.70 -9.81
C THR A 190 2.91 2.08 -9.31
N TRP A 191 3.95 1.64 -10.00
CA TRP A 191 5.33 1.68 -9.53
C TRP A 191 5.85 3.10 -9.31
N PHE A 192 5.77 3.95 -10.33
CA PHE A 192 6.39 5.28 -10.27
C PHE A 192 5.77 6.19 -9.21
N PRO A 193 4.43 6.31 -9.07
CA PRO A 193 3.86 7.12 -8.00
C PRO A 193 4.30 6.65 -6.60
N VAL A 194 4.44 5.35 -6.39
CA VAL A 194 4.74 4.76 -5.07
C VAL A 194 6.24 4.75 -4.76
N MET A 195 7.09 4.85 -5.79
CA MET A 195 8.53 4.99 -5.65
C MET A 195 8.94 6.38 -5.13
N VAL A 196 8.12 7.41 -5.36
CA VAL A 196 8.36 8.80 -4.94
C VAL A 196 7.95 9.00 -3.48
#